data_AF-A0A7W0X9W4-F1
#
_entry.id   AF-A0A7W0X9W4-F1
#
_cell.length_a   1.000
_cell.length_b   1.000
_cell.length_c   1.000
_cell.angle_alpha   90.00
_cell.angle_beta   90.00
_cell.angle_gamma   90.00
#
_symmetry.space_group_name_H-M   'P 1'
#
loop_
_entity.id
_entity.type
_entity.pdbx_description
1 polymer ?
#
loop_
_entity_poly.entity_id
_entity_poly.type
_entity_poly.pdbx_seq_one_letter_code
_entity_poly.pdbx_strand_id
1 'polypeptide(L)'
;ALELPLRDGAARFDGGFPVTHHSAWALASLDVIEAPGLDAVVGRAAAQAERLTQGLAENGLIVAPRGRSTLVSWEARDPEAAVKSLLERGFGVRNLPGTSYVRASTGAWCTEDELDRLAEIAPDCAA
;
A
#
# COMPACT_ATOMS: atom_id res chain seq x y z
N ALA A 1 -19.57 -10.94 43.63
CA ALA A 1 -19.42 -10.27 42.32
C ALA A 1 -20.30 -11.00 41.33
N LEU A 2 -20.93 -10.30 40.38
CA LEU A 2 -21.60 -10.95 39.25
C LEU A 2 -20.53 -11.48 38.31
N GLU A 3 -20.36 -12.79 38.22
CA GLU A 3 -19.59 -13.42 37.15
C GLU A 3 -20.52 -13.66 35.96
N LEU A 4 -20.30 -12.93 34.87
CA LEU A 4 -21.00 -13.14 33.62
C LEU A 4 -20.21 -14.12 32.76
N PRO A 5 -20.85 -15.13 32.15
CA PRO A 5 -20.17 -16.04 31.26
C PRO A 5 -19.62 -15.27 30.04
N LEU A 6 -18.43 -15.66 29.58
CA LEU A 6 -17.87 -15.12 28.33
C LEU A 6 -18.72 -15.55 27.14
N ARG A 7 -18.74 -14.70 26.11
CA ARG A 7 -19.36 -15.05 24.82
C ARG A 7 -18.54 -16.12 24.08
N ASP A 8 -19.19 -16.83 23.16
CA ASP A 8 -18.52 -17.78 22.30
C ASP A 8 -17.65 -17.10 21.23
N GLY A 9 -16.58 -17.79 20.83
CA GLY A 9 -15.71 -17.35 19.75
C GLY A 9 -15.09 -15.97 19.96
N ALA A 10 -14.91 -15.23 18.85
CA ALA A 10 -14.25 -13.92 18.84
C ALA A 10 -15.03 -12.83 19.59
N ALA A 11 -16.36 -12.99 19.76
CA ALA A 11 -17.21 -12.01 20.44
C ALA A 11 -16.86 -11.82 21.93
N ARG A 12 -16.05 -12.72 22.53
CA ARG A 12 -15.49 -12.51 23.88
C ARG A 12 -14.47 -11.38 23.96
N PHE A 13 -13.96 -10.91 22.82
CA PHE A 13 -13.01 -9.82 22.72
C PHE A 13 -13.67 -8.49 22.34
N ASP A 14 -15.00 -8.48 22.13
CA ASP A 14 -15.75 -7.26 21.83
C ASP A 14 -15.79 -6.37 23.08
N GLY A 15 -14.95 -5.33 23.08
CA GLY A 15 -14.95 -4.30 24.11
C GLY A 15 -15.85 -3.12 23.72
N GLY A 16 -16.88 -2.85 24.52
CA GLY A 16 -17.73 -1.68 24.34
C GLY A 16 -18.66 -1.75 23.12
N PHE A 17 -19.08 -0.58 22.64
CA PHE A 17 -19.95 -0.46 21.47
C PHE A 17 -19.14 0.16 20.31
N PRO A 18 -19.05 -0.50 19.14
CA PRO A 18 -18.37 0.08 18.00
C PRO A 18 -19.11 1.33 17.53
N VAL A 19 -18.34 2.28 17.01
CA VAL A 19 -18.89 3.49 16.39
C VAL A 19 -19.63 3.07 15.11
N THR A 20 -20.96 3.25 15.08
CA THR A 20 -21.84 2.66 14.06
C THR A 20 -21.45 3.00 12.62
N HIS A 21 -21.02 4.23 12.36
CA HIS A 21 -20.63 4.65 11.01
C HIS A 21 -19.30 4.02 10.56
N HIS A 22 -18.38 3.66 11.47
CA HIS A 22 -17.17 2.93 11.09
C HIS A 22 -17.51 1.54 10.53
N SER A 23 -18.46 0.85 11.14
CA SER A 23 -18.94 -0.45 10.62
C SER A 23 -19.59 -0.30 9.25
N ALA A 24 -20.40 0.75 9.06
CA ALA A 24 -21.02 1.03 7.76
C ALA A 24 -19.97 1.32 6.66
N TRP A 25 -18.92 2.09 6.96
CA TRP A 25 -17.84 2.37 6.02
C TRP A 25 -17.00 1.14 5.69
N ALA A 26 -16.74 0.30 6.69
CA ALA A 26 -16.01 -0.95 6.51
C ALA A 26 -16.79 -1.90 5.60
N LEU A 27 -18.09 -2.08 5.84
CA LEU A 27 -18.96 -2.89 4.98
C LEU A 27 -19.01 -2.35 3.55
N ALA A 28 -19.19 -1.04 3.38
CA ALA A 28 -19.18 -0.43 2.05
C ALA A 28 -17.84 -0.61 1.30
N SER A 29 -16.71 -0.62 2.02
CA SER A 29 -15.40 -0.90 1.45
C SER A 29 -15.26 -2.37 1.03
N LEU A 30 -15.85 -3.29 1.81
CA LEU A 30 -15.87 -4.72 1.48
C LEU A 30 -16.70 -4.98 0.22
N ASP A 31 -17.85 -4.31 0.04
CA ASP A 31 -18.67 -4.44 -1.17
C ASP A 31 -17.86 -4.13 -2.46
N VAL A 32 -16.98 -3.13 -2.41
CA VAL A 32 -16.10 -2.75 -3.52
C VAL A 32 -15.08 -3.85 -3.83
N ILE A 33 -14.56 -4.53 -2.80
CA ILE A 33 -13.57 -5.62 -2.95
C ILE A 33 -14.27 -6.91 -3.41
N GLU A 34 -15.48 -7.19 -2.91
CA GLU A 34 -16.23 -8.40 -3.21
C GLU A 34 -16.80 -8.39 -4.63
N ALA A 35 -17.18 -7.23 -5.17
CA ALA A 35 -17.75 -7.11 -6.52
C ALA A 35 -16.91 -7.79 -7.63
N PRO A 36 -15.58 -7.58 -7.72
CA PRO A 36 -14.70 -8.32 -8.63
C PRO A 36 -14.17 -9.65 -8.06
N GLY A 37 -14.33 -9.88 -6.75
CA GLY A 37 -13.76 -11.02 -6.02
C GLY A 37 -12.36 -10.74 -5.45
N LEU A 38 -12.11 -11.23 -4.23
CA LEU A 38 -10.86 -10.99 -3.50
C LEU A 38 -9.60 -11.46 -4.26
N ASP A 39 -9.66 -12.63 -4.89
CA ASP A 39 -8.53 -13.17 -5.64
C ASP A 39 -8.15 -12.29 -6.84
N ALA A 40 -9.14 -11.71 -7.52
CA ALA A 40 -8.91 -10.79 -8.63
C ALA A 40 -8.26 -9.48 -8.13
N VAL A 41 -8.72 -8.95 -7.00
CA VAL A 41 -8.15 -7.75 -6.36
C VAL A 41 -6.70 -7.98 -5.94
N VAL A 42 -6.42 -9.08 -5.21
CA VAL A 42 -5.08 -9.42 -4.75
C VAL A 42 -4.15 -9.70 -5.93
N GLY A 43 -4.64 -10.43 -6.95
CA GLY A 43 -3.90 -10.71 -8.17
C GLY A 43 -3.51 -9.43 -8.92
N ARG A 44 -4.47 -8.52 -9.13
CA ARG A 44 -4.21 -7.24 -9.79
C ARG A 44 -3.24 -6.38 -8.98
N ALA A 45 -3.42 -6.25 -7.66
CA ALA A 45 -2.53 -5.45 -6.83
C ALA A 45 -1.08 -5.94 -6.86
N ALA A 46 -0.87 -7.27 -6.87
CA ALA A 46 0.46 -7.86 -7.01
C ALA A 46 1.06 -7.63 -8.40
N ALA A 47 0.25 -7.70 -9.47
CA ALA A 47 0.70 -7.38 -10.83
C ALA A 47 1.10 -5.90 -10.97
N GLN A 48 0.35 -4.99 -10.35
CA GLN A 48 0.72 -3.57 -10.30
C GLN A 48 2.04 -3.33 -9.56
N ALA A 49 2.27 -4.02 -8.44
CA ALA A 49 3.57 -3.95 -7.75
C ALA A 49 4.73 -4.46 -8.63
N GLU A 50 4.49 -5.52 -9.42
CA GLU A 50 5.48 -6.07 -10.33
C GLU A 50 5.81 -5.09 -11.47
N ARG A 51 4.79 -4.46 -12.07
CA ARG A 51 4.97 -3.42 -13.08
C ARG A 51 5.83 -2.27 -12.57
N LEU A 52 5.48 -1.71 -11.41
CA LEU A 52 6.27 -0.63 -10.81
C LEU A 52 7.70 -1.09 -10.50
N THR A 53 7.89 -2.31 -10.01
CA THR A 53 9.22 -2.89 -9.76
C THR A 53 10.07 -2.92 -11.04
N GLN A 54 9.50 -3.41 -12.14
CA GLN A 54 10.18 -3.49 -13.43
C GLN A 54 10.49 -2.10 -13.98
N GLY A 55 9.51 -1.19 -13.99
CA GLY A 55 9.72 0.17 -14.46
C GLY A 55 10.80 0.92 -13.68
N LEU A 56 10.84 0.80 -12.36
CA LEU A 56 11.89 1.42 -11.54
C LEU A 56 13.28 0.86 -11.87
N ALA A 57 13.40 -0.46 -12.03
CA ALA A 57 14.66 -1.12 -12.38
C ALA A 57 15.13 -0.76 -13.80
N GLU A 58 14.22 -0.70 -14.77
CA GLU A 58 14.49 -0.26 -16.14
C GLU A 58 14.97 1.19 -16.20
N ASN A 59 14.46 2.04 -15.30
CA ASN A 59 14.91 3.42 -15.12
C ASN A 59 16.14 3.57 -14.19
N GLY A 60 16.81 2.46 -13.87
CA GLY A 60 18.11 2.46 -13.20
C GLY A 60 18.09 2.53 -11.67
N LEU A 61 16.92 2.41 -11.04
CA LEU A 61 16.82 2.38 -9.58
C LEU A 61 17.01 0.98 -9.00
N ILE A 62 17.66 0.90 -7.84
CA ILE A 62 17.85 -0.34 -7.11
C ILE A 62 16.59 -0.59 -6.27
N VAL A 63 15.79 -1.57 -6.70
CA VAL A 63 14.60 -2.00 -5.98
C VAL A 63 14.98 -3.04 -4.92
N ALA A 64 14.47 -2.87 -3.70
CA ALA A 64 14.69 -3.81 -2.61
C ALA A 64 14.11 -5.20 -2.95
N PRO A 65 14.75 -6.30 -2.53
CA PRO A 65 14.19 -7.64 -2.68
C PRO A 65 12.77 -7.72 -2.12
N ARG A 66 11.83 -8.22 -2.92
CA ARG A 66 10.43 -8.41 -2.52
C ARG A 66 9.90 -9.76 -3.00
N GLY A 67 8.99 -10.31 -2.21
CA GLY A 67 8.12 -11.40 -2.66
C GLY A 67 6.90 -10.87 -3.42
N ARG A 68 5.88 -11.71 -3.59
CA ARG A 68 4.59 -11.34 -4.19
C ARG A 68 3.75 -10.48 -3.22
N SER A 69 4.14 -9.22 -3.07
CA SER A 69 3.51 -8.24 -2.18
C SER A 69 3.01 -7.01 -2.95
N THR A 70 2.29 -6.11 -2.28
CA THR A 70 1.86 -4.81 -2.81
C THR A 70 2.82 -3.66 -2.47
N LEU A 71 4.01 -3.99 -1.95
CA LEU A 71 4.96 -3.02 -1.45
C LEU A 71 6.19 -3.00 -2.33
N VAL A 72 6.52 -1.82 -2.87
CA VAL A 72 7.68 -1.62 -3.73
C VAL A 72 8.55 -0.55 -3.09
N SER A 73 9.76 -0.92 -2.70
CA SER A 73 10.74 -0.02 -2.08
C SER A 73 11.96 0.10 -2.98
N TRP A 74 12.51 1.30 -3.16
CA TRP A 74 13.72 1.55 -3.94
C TRP A 74 14.66 2.50 -3.21
N GLU A 75 15.94 2.39 -3.52
CA GLU A 75 16.97 3.23 -2.92
C GLU A 75 16.88 4.68 -3.42
N ALA A 76 17.08 5.62 -2.51
CA ALA A 76 17.26 7.04 -2.77
C ALA A 76 18.40 7.57 -1.89
N ARG A 77 19.18 8.53 -2.40
CA ARG A 77 20.27 9.15 -1.64
C ARG A 77 19.75 9.88 -0.40
N ASP A 78 18.66 10.62 -0.57
CA ASP A 78 17.92 11.30 0.51
C ASP A 78 16.43 10.92 0.41
N PRO A 79 15.99 9.87 1.14
CA PRO A 79 14.60 9.42 1.07
C PRO A 79 13.57 10.46 1.51
N GLU A 80 13.93 11.36 2.43
CA GLU A 80 13.00 12.40 2.90
C GLU A 80 12.80 13.48 1.84
N ALA A 81 13.89 13.93 1.21
CA ALA A 81 13.82 14.86 0.09
C ALA A 81 13.11 14.24 -1.11
N ALA A 82 13.37 12.96 -1.41
CA ALA A 82 12.73 12.23 -2.50
C ALA A 82 11.21 12.14 -2.31
N VAL A 83 10.74 11.80 -1.10
CA VAL A 83 9.30 11.75 -0.77
C VAL A 83 8.66 13.12 -0.96
N LYS A 84 9.31 14.20 -0.51
CA LYS A 84 8.80 15.56 -0.69
C LYS A 84 8.69 15.91 -2.18
N SER A 85 9.72 15.62 -2.98
CA SER A 85 9.74 15.90 -4.42
C SER A 85 8.65 15.12 -5.16
N LEU A 86 8.46 13.84 -4.83
CA LEU A 86 7.41 13.00 -5.41
C LEU A 86 6.01 13.51 -5.02
N LEU A 87 5.82 13.93 -3.77
CA LEU A 87 4.55 14.50 -3.32
C LEU A 87 4.20 15.80 -4.06
N GLU A 88 5.17 16.69 -4.29
CA GLU A 88 5.01 17.91 -5.09
C GLU A 88 4.61 17.59 -6.55
N ARG A 89 4.99 16.41 -7.05
CA ARG A 89 4.61 15.88 -8.37
C ARG A 89 3.33 15.03 -8.35
N GLY A 90 2.65 14.95 -7.20
CA GLY A 90 1.36 14.26 -7.05
C GLY A 90 1.44 12.80 -6.59
N PHE A 91 2.61 12.29 -6.21
CA PHE A 91 2.80 10.89 -5.82
C PHE A 91 2.96 10.75 -4.31
N GLY A 92 1.97 10.11 -3.68
CA GLY A 92 1.98 9.77 -2.26
C GLY A 92 2.83 8.53 -1.99
N VAL A 93 4.07 8.74 -1.55
CA VAL A 93 4.99 7.69 -1.10
C VAL A 93 5.47 7.97 0.33
N ARG A 94 6.23 7.05 0.93
CA ARG A 94 6.82 7.26 2.26
C ARG A 94 8.28 6.84 2.30
N ASN A 95 9.06 7.47 3.17
CA ASN A 95 10.38 6.94 3.52
C ASN A 95 10.23 5.79 4.53
N LEU A 96 11.23 4.92 4.58
CA LEU A 96 11.39 3.94 5.65
C LEU A 96 12.47 4.45 6.62
N PRO A 97 12.08 4.93 7.82
CA PRO A 97 13.03 5.54 8.74
C PRO A 97 14.24 4.66 9.05
N GLY A 98 15.43 5.26 9.04
CA GLY A 98 16.69 4.55 9.30
C GLY A 98 17.22 3.73 8.11
N THR A 99 16.66 3.90 6.92
CA THR A 99 17.10 3.20 5.70
C THR A 99 17.24 4.17 4.53
N SER A 100 17.86 3.73 3.43
CA SER A 100 17.92 4.46 2.15
C SER A 100 16.66 4.30 1.29
N TYR A 101 15.56 3.76 1.83
CA TYR A 101 14.40 3.38 1.02
C TYR A 101 13.28 4.42 1.02
N VAL A 102 12.79 4.70 -0.18
CA VAL A 102 11.44 5.21 -0.44
C VAL A 102 10.53 4.03 -0.77
N ARG A 103 9.26 4.07 -0.38
CA ARG A 103 8.29 2.99 -0.60
C ARG A 103 6.96 3.50 -1.12
N ALA A 104 6.49 2.89 -2.20
CA ALA A 104 5.12 2.96 -2.67
C ALA A 104 4.33 1.72 -2.22
N SER A 105 3.06 1.93 -1.89
CA SER A 105 2.08 0.86 -1.68
C SER A 105 1.14 0.85 -2.88
N THR A 106 1.20 -0.20 -3.69
CA THR A 106 0.30 -0.34 -4.85
C THR A 106 -1.00 -1.02 -4.44
N GLY A 107 -2.06 -0.78 -5.20
CA GLY A 107 -3.35 -1.44 -5.03
C GLY A 107 -3.94 -1.85 -6.36
N ALA A 108 -5.03 -2.62 -6.32
CA ALA A 108 -5.77 -2.98 -7.53
C ALA A 108 -6.37 -1.74 -8.23
N TRP A 109 -6.56 -0.67 -7.46
CA TRP A 109 -7.06 0.64 -7.88
C TRP A 109 -5.99 1.55 -8.48
N CYS A 110 -4.70 1.21 -8.38
CA CYS A 110 -3.67 1.94 -9.11
C CYS A 110 -3.82 1.67 -10.60
N THR A 111 -3.74 2.74 -11.38
CA THR A 111 -3.70 2.61 -12.84
C THR A 111 -2.29 2.31 -13.30
N GLU A 112 -2.21 1.72 -14.48
CA GLU A 112 -0.98 1.36 -15.14
C GLU A 112 -0.16 2.60 -15.50
N ASP A 113 -0.82 3.63 -16.04
CA ASP A 113 -0.22 4.90 -16.41
C ASP A 113 0.35 5.67 -15.20
N GLU A 114 -0.32 5.62 -14.03
CA GLU A 114 0.20 6.23 -12.80
C GLU A 114 1.51 5.57 -12.35
N LEU A 115 1.62 4.25 -12.48
CA LEU A 115 2.81 3.51 -12.05
C LEU A 115 3.96 3.70 -13.03
N ASP A 116 3.70 3.73 -14.33
CA ASP A 116 4.71 4.03 -15.34
C ASP A 116 5.25 5.44 -15.13
N ARG A 117 4.36 6.41 -14.95
CA ARG A 117 4.77 7.80 -14.68
C ARG A 117 5.58 7.91 -13.38
N LEU A 118 5.21 7.18 -12.33
CA LEU A 118 6.00 7.12 -11.10
C LEU A 118 7.41 6.57 -11.38
N ALA A 119 7.50 5.47 -12.14
CA ALA A 119 8.77 4.85 -12.49
C ALA A 119 9.68 5.78 -13.31
N GLU A 120 9.10 6.54 -14.25
CA GLU A 120 9.81 7.51 -15.08
C GLU A 120 10.39 8.68 -14.26
N ILE A 121 9.64 9.22 -13.29
CA ILE A 121 10.07 10.41 -12.54
C ILE A 121 10.88 10.09 -11.28
N ALA A 122 10.78 8.87 -10.75
CA ALA A 122 11.45 8.49 -9.50
C ALA A 122 12.98 8.67 -9.52
N PRO A 123 13.71 8.40 -10.62
CA PRO A 123 15.15 8.64 -10.69
C PRO A 123 15.55 10.09 -10.41
N ASP A 124 14.81 11.07 -10.95
CA ASP A 124 15.08 12.49 -10.73
C ASP A 124 14.96 12.88 -9.25
N CYS A 125 14.06 12.20 -8.53
CA CYS A 125 13.80 12.46 -7.11
C CYS A 125 14.73 11.67 -6.19
N ALA A 126 15.31 10.57 -6.67
CA ALA A 126 16.15 9.66 -5.89
C ALA A 126 17.65 9.99 -5.94
N ALA A 127 18.06 10.88 -6.87
CA ALA A 127 19.44 11.30 -7.12
C ALA A 127 20.10 12.09 -5.97
#